data_AF-A0A8T2ZIT4-F1
#
_entry.id   AF-A0A8T2ZIT4-F1
#
_cell.length_a   1.000
_cell.length_b   1.000
_cell.length_c   1.000
_cell.angle_alpha   90.00
_cell.angle_beta   90.00
_cell.angle_gamma   90.00
#
_symmetry.space_group_name_H-M   'P 1'
#
loop_
_entity.id
_entity.type
_entity.pdbx_description
1 polymer ?
#
loop_
_entity_poly.entity_id
_entity_poly.type
_entity_poly.pdbx_seq_one_letter_code
_entity_poly.pdbx_strand_id
1 'polypeptide(L)'
;MKAVALLRPLYIPSFPSRPNFYCLPKRTNLPASCSSHRTESPVKAEDSTIPRSEDYRYQFYDDWFLALFRNKMVKEVGWDSEKAGYDGLIEVASRLMSRRTPSDTTDAAVRILRSLFPPFLLHLYKSLVSPIGGGKLAAMMVARVTVITCQWLMGICKVNSVDLPDGSSWESGVFVERCKYLEESKCVGICVNTCKLPTQTFFKDYMGIPLLMEPNFNDYSCQVS
;
A
#
# COMPACT_ATOMS: atom_id res chain seq x y z
N MET A 1 -42.69 -22.02 12.05
CA MET A 1 -42.75 -20.59 12.42
C MET A 1 -41.85 -20.37 13.64
N LYS A 2 -40.68 -19.76 13.46
CA LYS A 2 -39.80 -19.28 14.54
C LYS A 2 -39.25 -17.92 14.12
N ALA A 3 -39.19 -17.01 15.08
CA ALA A 3 -39.14 -15.57 14.91
C ALA A 3 -37.85 -15.06 14.27
N VAL A 4 -38.04 -14.09 13.37
CA VAL A 4 -36.98 -13.26 12.76
C VAL A 4 -36.54 -12.23 13.80
N ALA A 5 -35.31 -12.33 14.28
CA ALA A 5 -34.71 -11.33 15.16
C ALA A 5 -34.39 -10.06 14.36
N LEU A 6 -34.90 -8.93 14.84
CA LEU A 6 -34.74 -7.60 14.28
C LEU A 6 -33.27 -7.17 14.26
N LEU A 7 -32.73 -6.99 13.05
CA LEU A 7 -31.45 -6.31 12.84
C LEU A 7 -31.60 -4.81 13.14
N ARG A 8 -30.75 -4.29 14.03
CA ARG A 8 -30.57 -2.85 14.27
C ARG A 8 -29.94 -2.21 13.01
N PRO A 9 -30.36 -1.01 12.58
CA PRO A 9 -29.78 -0.37 11.42
C PRO A 9 -28.32 0.01 11.68
N LEU A 10 -27.43 -0.34 10.75
CA LEU A 10 -26.07 0.17 10.69
C LEU A 10 -26.12 1.70 10.58
N TYR A 11 -25.47 2.38 11.52
CA TYR A 11 -25.25 3.82 11.48
C TYR A 11 -24.36 4.13 10.27
N ILE A 12 -24.94 4.74 9.23
CA ILE A 12 -24.22 5.25 8.06
C ILE A 12 -23.79 6.67 8.40
N PRO A 13 -22.50 6.98 8.58
CA PRO A 13 -22.05 8.36 8.60
C PRO A 13 -22.17 8.89 7.17
N SER A 14 -22.98 9.93 7.01
CA SER A 14 -23.09 10.72 5.79
C SER A 14 -21.70 11.28 5.41
N PHE A 15 -21.11 10.75 4.34
CA PHE A 15 -19.89 11.28 3.75
C PHE A 15 -20.16 12.66 3.13
N PRO A 16 -19.40 13.72 3.48
CA PRO A 16 -19.47 14.97 2.74
C PRO A 16 -18.84 14.79 1.35
N SER A 17 -19.59 15.21 0.34
CA SER A 17 -19.24 15.20 -1.08
C SER A 17 -18.08 16.15 -1.40
N ARG A 18 -16.84 15.71 -1.18
CA ARG A 18 -15.61 16.27 -1.79
C ARG A 18 -14.42 15.34 -1.50
N PRO A 19 -13.70 14.81 -2.51
CA PRO A 19 -12.50 14.03 -2.25
C PRO A 19 -11.41 15.00 -1.79
N ASN A 20 -11.16 15.05 -0.49
CA ASN A 20 -10.06 15.83 0.05
C ASN A 20 -8.74 15.17 -0.35
N PHE A 21 -8.02 15.84 -1.27
CA PHE A 21 -6.61 15.64 -1.54
C PHE A 21 -5.80 16.07 -0.31
N TYR A 22 -5.80 15.25 0.74
CA TYR A 22 -4.90 15.47 1.86
C TYR A 22 -3.49 15.02 1.44
N CYS A 23 -2.69 15.98 0.98
CA CYS A 23 -1.24 15.84 1.00
C CYS A 23 -0.78 15.95 2.46
N LEU A 24 0.03 14.99 2.90
CA LEU A 24 0.57 14.98 4.26
C LEU A 24 1.53 16.18 4.43
N PRO A 25 1.44 16.92 5.55
CA PRO A 25 2.26 18.10 5.76
C PRO A 25 3.75 17.74 5.81
N LYS A 26 4.56 18.58 5.16
CA LYS A 26 6.03 18.52 5.21
C LYS A 26 6.48 18.86 6.63
N ARG A 27 7.30 18.01 7.28
CA ARG A 27 7.99 18.37 8.53
C ARG A 27 9.05 19.42 8.19
N THR A 28 8.68 20.69 8.19
CA THR A 28 9.59 21.82 7.96
C THR A 28 10.17 22.30 9.28
N ASN A 29 11.46 22.06 9.51
CA ASN A 29 12.23 22.83 10.49
C ASN A 29 12.55 24.19 9.86
N LEU A 30 11.94 25.26 10.36
CA LEU A 30 12.28 26.65 10.05
C LEU A 30 12.60 27.37 11.38
N PRO A 31 13.69 28.16 11.47
CA PRO A 31 14.10 28.78 12.71
C PRO A 31 13.37 30.12 12.88
N ALA A 32 12.67 30.28 14.01
CA ALA A 32 12.15 31.58 14.45
C ALA A 32 13.19 32.23 15.38
N SER A 33 13.73 33.36 14.94
CA SER A 33 14.50 34.28 15.78
C SER A 33 13.53 35.18 16.55
N CYS A 34 13.63 35.19 17.89
CA CYS A 34 13.58 36.41 18.71
C CYS A 34 13.91 36.07 20.18
N SER A 35 14.63 37.00 20.80
CA SER A 35 15.45 36.86 22.01
C SER A 35 14.66 36.97 23.32
N SER A 36 15.06 36.21 24.34
CA SER A 36 14.93 36.57 25.77
C SER A 36 15.81 35.67 26.65
N HIS A 37 16.38 36.27 27.69
CA HIS A 37 17.49 35.81 28.51
C HIS A 37 17.26 34.52 29.34
N ARG A 38 18.23 33.61 29.20
CA ARG A 38 19.00 32.88 30.25
C ARG A 38 18.24 32.29 31.46
N THR A 39 18.27 30.95 31.58
CA THR A 39 18.91 30.19 32.69
C THR A 39 19.05 28.72 32.26
N GLU A 40 20.29 28.27 32.10
CA GLU A 40 20.65 26.88 31.81
C GLU A 40 20.53 26.02 33.07
N SER A 41 19.93 24.85 32.92
CA SER A 41 20.33 23.65 33.66
C SER A 41 20.12 22.43 32.74
N PRO A 42 21.08 21.50 32.68
CA PRO A 42 21.20 20.54 31.60
C PRO A 42 20.25 19.37 31.84
N VAL A 43 19.08 19.39 31.22
CA VAL A 43 18.30 18.17 31.05
C VAL A 43 18.95 17.38 29.92
N LYS A 44 19.66 16.34 30.34
CA LYS A 44 20.25 15.28 29.52
C LYS A 44 19.26 14.88 28.42
N ALA A 45 19.51 15.37 27.21
CA ALA A 45 18.85 14.89 26.01
C ALA A 45 19.26 13.43 25.86
N GLU A 46 18.37 12.52 26.24
CA GLU A 46 18.44 11.15 25.79
C GLU A 46 18.30 11.19 24.28
N ASP A 47 19.47 11.06 23.65
CA ASP A 47 19.67 10.69 22.26
C ASP A 47 18.87 9.41 22.00
N SER A 48 17.60 9.59 21.62
CA SER A 48 16.83 8.56 20.97
C SER A 48 17.34 8.47 19.54
N THR A 49 18.54 7.89 19.41
CA THR A 49 18.94 7.20 18.19
C THR A 49 17.92 6.08 18.00
N ILE A 50 16.80 6.42 17.36
CA ILE A 50 15.94 5.43 16.72
C ILE A 50 16.88 4.65 15.81
N PRO A 51 17.01 3.32 16.00
CA PRO A 51 17.87 2.54 15.14
C PRO A 51 17.42 2.78 13.71
N ARG A 52 18.32 3.34 12.90
CA ARG A 52 18.15 3.42 11.45
C ARG A 52 17.78 2.00 11.02
N SER A 53 16.55 1.87 10.51
CA SER A 53 15.90 0.63 10.04
C SER A 53 16.88 -0.43 9.59
N GLU A 54 16.67 -1.70 9.99
CA GLU A 54 17.34 -2.86 9.39
C GLU A 54 17.43 -2.64 7.88
N ASP A 55 18.62 -2.32 7.35
CA ASP A 55 18.76 -1.84 5.98
C ASP A 55 18.19 -2.90 5.03
N TYR A 56 17.10 -2.56 4.32
CA TYR A 56 16.54 -3.41 3.28
C TYR A 56 17.67 -3.76 2.33
N ARG A 57 18.06 -5.04 2.32
CA ARG A 57 19.14 -5.51 1.46
C ARG A 57 18.60 -5.52 0.04
N TYR A 58 18.93 -4.47 -0.70
CA TYR A 58 18.67 -4.32 -2.12
C TYR A 58 18.92 -5.65 -2.86
N GLN A 59 17.89 -6.14 -3.54
CA GLN A 59 17.92 -7.42 -4.25
C GLN A 59 18.19 -7.14 -5.73
N PHE A 60 18.93 -8.03 -6.40
CA PHE A 60 19.38 -7.77 -7.78
C PHE A 60 18.24 -7.60 -8.80
N TYR A 61 17.03 -8.06 -8.48
CA TYR A 61 15.84 -7.94 -9.33
C TYR A 61 15.01 -6.68 -9.06
N ASP A 62 15.37 -5.86 -8.08
CA ASP A 62 14.61 -4.66 -7.71
C ASP A 62 14.52 -3.66 -8.86
N ASP A 63 15.64 -3.38 -9.54
CA ASP A 63 15.66 -2.50 -10.71
C ASP A 63 14.82 -3.05 -11.87
N TRP A 64 14.83 -4.37 -12.05
CA TRP A 64 14.04 -5.02 -13.09
C TRP A 64 12.54 -4.87 -12.82
N PHE A 65 12.09 -5.14 -11.59
CA PHE A 65 10.69 -4.96 -11.20
C PHE A 65 10.26 -3.49 -11.27
N LEU A 66 11.12 -2.57 -10.81
CA LEU A 66 10.89 -1.14 -10.90
C LEU A 66 10.71 -0.71 -12.37
N ALA A 67 11.63 -1.11 -13.25
CA ALA A 67 11.57 -0.79 -14.66
C ALA A 67 10.32 -1.37 -15.33
N LEU A 68 9.99 -2.64 -15.03
CA LEU A 68 8.78 -3.29 -15.54
C LEU A 68 7.52 -2.55 -15.10
N PHE A 69 7.39 -2.27 -13.80
CA PHE A 69 6.22 -1.61 -13.24
C PHE A 69 6.05 -0.19 -13.79
N ARG A 70 7.13 0.59 -13.81
CA ARG A 70 7.15 1.93 -14.40
C ARG A 70 6.75 1.89 -15.87
N ASN A 71 7.26 0.94 -16.66
CA ASN A 71 6.89 0.80 -18.07
C ASN A 71 5.37 0.60 -18.24
N LYS A 72 4.74 -0.22 -17.39
CA LYS A 72 3.28 -0.42 -17.42
C LYS A 72 2.53 0.84 -16.99
N MET A 73 3.01 1.56 -15.97
CA MET A 73 2.42 2.85 -15.58
C MET A 73 2.52 3.88 -16.71
N VAL A 74 3.69 4.02 -17.34
CA VAL A 74 3.92 4.95 -18.46
C VAL A 74 2.99 4.64 -19.63
N LYS A 75 2.78 3.36 -19.96
CA LYS A 75 1.84 2.95 -21.02
C LYS A 75 0.40 3.35 -20.71
N GLU A 76 -0.03 3.24 -19.46
CA GLU A 76 -1.39 3.63 -19.03
C GLU A 76 -1.54 5.16 -18.90
N VAL A 77 -0.48 5.87 -18.50
CA VAL A 77 -0.47 7.33 -18.31
C VAL A 77 -0.24 8.08 -19.63
N GLY A 78 0.50 7.49 -20.57
CA GLY A 78 0.93 8.14 -21.82
C GLY A 78 2.06 9.17 -21.62
N TRP A 79 2.75 9.14 -20.49
CA TRP A 79 3.83 10.07 -20.15
C TRP A 79 4.79 9.42 -19.14
N ASP A 80 6.07 9.77 -19.24
CA ASP A 80 7.12 9.34 -18.32
C ASP A 80 7.85 10.55 -17.71
N SER A 81 8.29 10.39 -16.46
CA SER A 81 9.09 11.39 -15.75
C SER A 81 10.54 11.39 -16.23
N GLU A 82 11.19 12.55 -16.22
CA GLU A 82 12.63 12.69 -16.49
C GLU A 82 13.48 12.13 -15.34
N LYS A 83 12.91 12.01 -14.13
CA LYS A 83 13.62 11.47 -12.97
C LYS A 83 13.82 9.96 -13.14
N ALA A 84 15.02 9.48 -12.84
CA ALA A 84 15.32 8.05 -12.83
C ALA A 84 14.72 7.36 -11.59
N GLY A 85 14.70 6.01 -11.64
CA GLY A 85 14.40 5.17 -10.49
C GLY A 85 13.03 5.42 -9.86
N TYR A 86 13.00 5.33 -8.53
CA TYR A 86 11.78 5.34 -7.74
C TYR A 86 11.10 6.72 -7.73
N ASP A 87 11.86 7.81 -7.72
CA ASP A 87 11.30 9.16 -7.70
C ASP A 87 10.46 9.44 -8.95
N GLY A 88 10.96 9.04 -10.13
CA GLY A 88 10.18 9.18 -11.35
C GLY A 88 8.96 8.24 -11.39
N LEU A 89 9.03 7.06 -10.75
CA LEU A 89 7.84 6.21 -10.58
C LEU A 89 6.75 6.92 -9.76
N ILE A 90 7.13 7.59 -8.66
CA ILE A 90 6.20 8.36 -7.82
C ILE A 90 5.61 9.55 -8.59
N GLU A 91 6.37 10.20 -9.48
CA GLU A 91 5.83 11.24 -10.36
C GLU A 91 4.83 10.70 -11.37
N VAL A 92 5.10 9.55 -11.99
CA VAL A 92 4.15 8.88 -12.91
C VAL A 92 2.87 8.48 -12.17
N ALA A 93 2.98 7.96 -10.94
CA ALA A 93 1.83 7.67 -10.08
C ALA A 93 1.01 8.92 -9.73
N SER A 94 1.69 10.02 -9.39
CA SER A 94 1.05 11.31 -9.15
C SER A 94 0.29 11.78 -10.38
N ARG A 95 0.91 11.66 -11.55
CA ARG A 95 0.31 12.04 -12.84
C ARG A 95 -0.91 11.18 -13.20
N LEU A 96 -0.88 9.88 -12.89
CA LEU A 96 -2.00 8.97 -13.10
C LEU A 96 -3.28 9.50 -12.44
N MET A 97 -3.15 9.99 -11.20
CA MET A 97 -4.26 10.48 -10.40
C MET A 97 -4.65 11.93 -10.72
N SER A 98 -3.70 12.84 -10.98
CA SER A 98 -4.03 14.25 -11.27
C SER A 98 -4.88 14.47 -12.53
N ARG A 99 -4.96 13.47 -13.42
CA ARG A 99 -5.67 13.54 -14.70
C ARG A 99 -7.00 12.80 -14.70
N ARG A 100 -7.40 12.18 -13.57
CA ARG A 100 -8.50 11.24 -13.49
C ARG A 100 -9.35 11.48 -12.25
N THR A 101 -10.59 11.00 -12.28
CA THR A 101 -11.38 10.87 -11.05
C THR A 101 -10.79 9.74 -10.18
N PRO A 102 -11.11 9.68 -8.88
CA PRO A 102 -10.65 8.58 -8.02
C PRO A 102 -11.05 7.19 -8.53
N SER A 103 -12.26 7.04 -9.09
CA SER A 103 -12.73 5.78 -9.67
C SER A 103 -11.92 5.41 -10.92
N ASP A 104 -11.77 6.34 -11.86
CA ASP A 104 -11.00 6.09 -13.09
C ASP A 104 -9.52 5.79 -12.80
N THR A 105 -8.97 6.42 -11.76
CA THR A 105 -7.61 6.17 -11.26
C THR A 105 -7.49 4.73 -10.76
N THR A 106 -8.49 4.29 -9.98
CA THR A 106 -8.53 2.92 -9.44
C THR A 106 -8.60 1.90 -10.57
N ASP A 107 -9.48 2.11 -11.55
CA ASP A 107 -9.62 1.21 -12.70
C ASP A 107 -8.35 1.17 -13.56
N ALA A 108 -7.70 2.32 -13.76
CA ALA A 108 -6.43 2.38 -14.47
C ALA A 108 -5.32 1.61 -13.73
N ALA A 109 -5.25 1.75 -12.40
CA ALA A 109 -4.31 0.99 -11.59
C ALA A 109 -4.60 -0.52 -11.60
N VAL A 110 -5.87 -0.95 -11.62
CA VAL A 110 -6.24 -2.36 -11.81
C VAL A 110 -5.76 -2.89 -13.15
N ARG A 111 -5.90 -2.11 -14.24
CA ARG A 111 -5.37 -2.48 -15.57
C ARG A 111 -3.84 -2.61 -15.56
N ILE A 112 -3.15 -1.68 -14.90
CA ILE A 112 -1.69 -1.75 -14.72
C ILE A 112 -1.31 -3.05 -14.02
N LEU A 113 -1.92 -3.35 -12.86
CA LEU A 113 -1.65 -4.58 -12.09
C LEU A 113 -1.89 -5.84 -12.94
N ARG A 114 -3.02 -5.90 -13.64
CA ARG A 114 -3.34 -7.02 -14.53
C ARG A 114 -2.32 -7.19 -15.66
N SER A 115 -1.78 -6.08 -16.17
CA SER A 115 -0.81 -6.08 -17.27
C SER A 115 0.60 -6.54 -16.85
N LEU A 116 0.88 -6.64 -15.54
CA LEU A 116 2.14 -7.18 -15.03
C LEU A 116 2.25 -8.70 -15.21
N PHE A 117 1.10 -9.38 -15.31
CA PHE A 117 1.02 -10.82 -15.42
C PHE A 117 0.57 -11.25 -16.82
N PRO A 118 1.10 -12.36 -17.34
CA PRO A 118 0.52 -13.00 -18.51
C PRO A 118 -0.95 -13.41 -18.22
N PRO A 119 -1.92 -13.17 -19.14
CA PRO A 119 -3.33 -13.45 -18.88
C PRO A 119 -3.64 -14.89 -18.45
N PHE A 120 -2.92 -15.87 -19.02
CA PHE A 120 -3.09 -17.27 -18.67
C PHE A 120 -2.72 -17.56 -17.20
N LEU A 121 -1.73 -16.86 -16.65
CA LEU A 121 -1.24 -17.09 -15.29
C LEU A 121 -2.30 -16.72 -14.25
N LEU A 122 -2.96 -15.57 -14.44
CA LEU A 122 -4.05 -15.14 -13.56
C LEU A 122 -5.22 -16.12 -13.59
N HIS A 123 -5.58 -16.61 -14.79
CA HIS A 123 -6.63 -17.60 -14.95
C HIS A 123 -6.27 -18.93 -14.25
N LEU A 124 -5.06 -19.45 -14.49
CA LEU A 124 -4.58 -20.67 -13.85
C LEU A 124 -4.52 -20.53 -12.32
N TYR A 125 -4.01 -19.41 -11.81
CA TYR A 125 -3.97 -19.15 -10.38
C TYR A 125 -5.36 -19.17 -9.76
N LYS A 126 -6.30 -18.41 -10.33
CA LYS A 126 -7.68 -18.31 -9.86
C LYS A 126 -8.42 -19.65 -9.91
N SER A 127 -8.18 -20.45 -10.94
CA SER A 127 -8.87 -21.73 -11.14
C SER A 127 -8.26 -22.89 -10.37
N LEU A 128 -6.92 -22.92 -10.21
CA LEU A 128 -6.23 -24.06 -9.62
C LEU A 128 -5.76 -23.81 -8.19
N VAL A 129 -5.27 -22.61 -7.86
CA VAL A 129 -4.62 -22.34 -6.56
C VAL A 129 -5.63 -21.78 -5.56
N SER A 130 -6.43 -20.79 -5.96
CA SER A 130 -7.38 -20.10 -5.08
C SER A 130 -8.43 -21.00 -4.42
N PRO A 131 -8.94 -22.07 -5.06
CA PRO A 131 -9.87 -22.99 -4.41
C PRO A 131 -9.22 -23.93 -3.38
N ILE A 132 -7.90 -24.14 -3.45
CA ILE A 132 -7.21 -25.15 -2.63
C ILE A 132 -7.25 -24.75 -1.15
N GLY A 133 -7.74 -25.67 -0.31
CA GLY A 133 -7.82 -25.47 1.13
C GLY A 133 -8.64 -24.25 1.53
N GLY A 134 -9.69 -23.92 0.76
CA GLY A 134 -10.56 -22.76 1.02
C GLY A 134 -9.86 -21.41 0.82
N GLY A 135 -8.81 -21.35 -0.01
CA GLY A 135 -8.03 -20.13 -0.25
C GLY A 135 -6.81 -19.97 0.66
N LYS A 136 -6.65 -20.84 1.67
CA LYS A 136 -5.52 -20.78 2.61
C LYS A 136 -4.16 -20.89 1.92
N LEU A 137 -3.99 -21.87 1.04
CA LEU A 137 -2.73 -22.05 0.31
C LEU A 137 -2.41 -20.82 -0.54
N ALA A 138 -3.43 -20.30 -1.20
CA ALA A 138 -3.33 -19.17 -2.11
C ALA A 138 -2.92 -17.90 -1.35
N ALA A 139 -3.56 -17.63 -0.21
CA ALA A 139 -3.24 -16.51 0.67
C ALA A 139 -1.81 -16.58 1.24
N MET A 140 -1.39 -17.75 1.74
CA MET A 140 -0.01 -17.97 2.21
C MET A 140 1.03 -17.77 1.11
N MET A 141 0.76 -18.28 -0.10
CA MET A 141 1.64 -18.09 -1.26
C MET A 141 1.76 -16.61 -1.62
N VAL A 142 0.65 -15.87 -1.65
CA VAL A 142 0.64 -14.43 -1.95
C VAL A 142 1.43 -13.65 -0.92
N ALA A 143 1.26 -13.93 0.37
CA ALA A 143 2.00 -13.25 1.42
C ALA A 143 3.53 -13.42 1.25
N ARG A 144 3.97 -14.66 1.04
CA ARG A 144 5.39 -14.99 0.83
C ARG A 144 5.95 -14.36 -0.44
N VAL A 145 5.23 -14.47 -1.55
CA VAL A 145 5.66 -13.87 -2.83
C VAL A 145 5.75 -12.35 -2.69
N THR A 146 4.77 -11.72 -2.03
CA THR A 146 4.76 -10.26 -1.82
C THR A 146 5.99 -9.80 -1.02
N VAL A 147 6.35 -10.49 0.05
CA VAL A 147 7.57 -10.19 0.81
C VAL A 147 8.83 -10.39 -0.03
N ILE A 148 8.86 -11.34 -0.97
CA ILE A 148 10.03 -11.56 -1.82
C ILE A 148 10.13 -10.51 -2.93
N THR A 149 9.01 -10.12 -3.57
CA THR A 149 9.04 -9.37 -4.83
C THR A 149 8.60 -7.91 -4.72
N CYS A 150 8.01 -7.49 -3.60
CA CYS A 150 7.42 -6.15 -3.48
C CYS A 150 8.13 -5.22 -2.48
N GLN A 151 9.23 -5.65 -1.87
CA GLN A 151 9.96 -4.81 -0.93
C GLN A 151 10.64 -3.60 -1.59
N TRP A 152 11.08 -3.70 -2.85
CA TRP A 152 11.57 -2.53 -3.59
C TRP A 152 10.50 -1.43 -3.73
N LEU A 153 9.21 -1.84 -3.76
CA LEU A 153 8.06 -0.95 -3.91
C LEU A 153 7.60 -0.39 -2.58
N MET A 154 7.44 -1.27 -1.57
CA MET A 154 6.80 -0.95 -0.30
C MET A 154 7.80 -0.73 0.84
N GLY A 155 9.07 -1.11 0.72
CA GLY A 155 10.01 -1.13 1.84
C GLY A 155 9.99 -2.47 2.58
N ILE A 156 10.51 -2.49 3.82
CA ILE A 156 10.66 -3.72 4.62
C ILE A 156 9.28 -4.32 4.92
N CYS A 157 9.12 -5.58 4.51
CA CYS A 157 7.88 -6.33 4.69
C CYS A 157 8.16 -7.66 5.41
N LYS A 158 7.31 -8.05 6.35
CA LYS A 158 7.39 -9.34 7.07
C LYS A 158 6.05 -10.06 6.98
N VAL A 159 6.09 -11.38 6.83
CA VAL A 159 4.86 -12.20 6.92
C VAL A 159 4.40 -12.22 8.36
N ASN A 160 3.11 -12.06 8.60
CA ASN A 160 2.50 -12.17 9.92
C ASN A 160 1.24 -13.05 9.90
N SER A 161 0.81 -13.47 11.09
CA SER A 161 -0.41 -14.24 11.25
C SER A 161 -1.63 -13.32 11.22
N VAL A 162 -2.70 -13.77 10.56
CA VAL A 162 -4.00 -13.09 10.48
C VAL A 162 -5.05 -13.99 11.10
N ASP A 163 -5.81 -13.44 12.04
CA ASP A 163 -6.91 -14.13 12.71
C ASP A 163 -8.17 -14.09 11.84
N LEU A 164 -8.77 -15.26 11.64
CA LEU A 164 -9.98 -15.43 10.86
C LEU A 164 -11.23 -15.40 11.76
N PRO A 165 -12.42 -15.09 11.19
CA PRO A 165 -13.68 -15.08 11.93
C PRO A 165 -14.05 -16.43 12.55
N ASP A 166 -13.47 -17.54 12.06
CA ASP A 166 -13.67 -18.89 12.60
C ASP A 166 -12.77 -19.19 13.81
N GLY A 167 -11.94 -18.25 14.23
CA GLY A 167 -10.99 -18.37 15.34
C GLY A 167 -9.67 -19.06 14.97
N SER A 168 -9.46 -19.43 13.71
CA SER A 168 -8.17 -19.92 13.24
C SER A 168 -7.23 -18.76 12.87
N SER A 169 -5.92 -19.01 12.84
CA SER A 169 -4.91 -17.99 12.49
C SER A 169 -3.93 -18.54 11.46
N TRP A 170 -3.69 -17.80 10.37
CA TRP A 170 -2.85 -18.23 9.25
C TRP A 170 -1.73 -17.22 8.99
N GLU A 171 -0.53 -17.70 8.65
CA GLU A 171 0.59 -16.88 8.15
C GLU A 171 0.35 -16.39 6.71
N SER A 172 -0.72 -15.63 6.51
CA SER A 172 -1.15 -15.10 5.23
C SER A 172 -1.18 -13.57 5.19
N GLY A 173 -0.81 -12.91 6.29
CA GLY A 173 -0.69 -11.45 6.34
C GLY A 173 0.70 -10.98 5.89
N VAL A 174 0.76 -9.73 5.45
CA VAL A 174 2.02 -9.01 5.26
C VAL A 174 1.95 -7.70 6.02
N PHE A 175 2.90 -7.49 6.92
CA PHE A 175 3.10 -6.23 7.61
C PHE A 175 4.26 -5.47 6.96
N VAL A 176 3.96 -4.26 6.47
CA VAL A 176 4.94 -3.31 5.96
C VAL A 176 5.28 -2.34 7.09
N GLU A 177 6.52 -2.38 7.57
CA GLU A 177 6.94 -1.58 8.73
C GLU A 177 6.88 -0.08 8.42
N ARG A 178 7.32 0.29 7.21
CA ARG A 178 7.29 1.66 6.70
C ARG A 178 7.14 1.66 5.18
N CYS A 179 5.95 1.99 4.71
CA CYS A 179 5.56 1.95 3.31
C CYS A 179 6.25 3.07 2.50
N LYS A 180 7.30 2.72 1.77
CA LYS A 180 8.06 3.66 0.92
C LYS A 180 7.16 4.39 -0.08
N TYR A 181 6.17 3.71 -0.67
CA TYR A 181 5.26 4.30 -1.64
C TYR A 181 4.37 5.37 -1.03
N LEU A 182 3.85 5.11 0.18
CA LEU A 182 3.04 6.07 0.91
C LEU A 182 3.91 7.25 1.40
N GLU A 183 5.10 6.97 1.92
CA GLU A 183 6.04 7.97 2.42
C GLU A 183 6.51 8.93 1.32
N GLU A 184 6.87 8.41 0.14
CA GLU A 184 7.38 9.25 -0.96
C GLU A 184 6.27 9.98 -1.73
N SER A 185 5.09 9.36 -1.87
CA SER A 185 3.96 10.02 -2.54
C SER A 185 3.34 11.15 -1.72
N LYS A 186 3.49 11.12 -0.39
CA LYS A 186 3.07 12.18 0.55
C LYS A 186 1.61 12.60 0.38
N CYS A 187 0.76 11.72 -0.13
CA CYS A 187 -0.64 12.01 -0.36
C CYS A 187 -1.50 10.76 -0.18
N VAL A 188 -2.47 10.88 0.74
CA VAL A 188 -3.41 9.81 1.08
C VAL A 188 -4.18 9.36 -0.16
N GLY A 189 -4.55 10.32 -1.03
CA GLY A 189 -5.25 10.04 -2.28
C GLY A 189 -4.45 9.13 -3.21
N ILE A 190 -3.13 9.33 -3.32
CA ILE A 190 -2.26 8.46 -4.16
C ILE A 190 -2.33 7.05 -3.60
N CYS A 191 -2.02 6.86 -2.31
CA CYS A 191 -1.98 5.55 -1.67
C CYS A 191 -3.32 4.81 -1.82
N VAL A 192 -4.44 5.49 -1.53
CA VAL A 192 -5.76 4.88 -1.56
C VAL A 192 -6.15 4.47 -2.99
N ASN A 193 -6.00 5.36 -3.97
CA ASN A 193 -6.56 5.15 -5.32
C ASN A 193 -5.59 4.47 -6.31
N THR A 194 -4.29 4.41 -6.00
CA THR A 194 -3.29 3.78 -6.88
C THR A 194 -2.69 2.50 -6.30
N CYS A 195 -2.79 2.28 -4.98
CA CYS A 195 -2.27 1.09 -4.32
C CYS A 195 -3.38 0.29 -3.62
N LYS A 196 -4.04 0.84 -2.60
CA LYS A 196 -5.02 0.09 -1.77
C LYS A 196 -6.21 -0.44 -2.57
N LEU A 197 -7.06 0.43 -3.10
CA LEU A 197 -8.28 0.01 -3.77
C LEU A 197 -8.00 -0.84 -5.02
N PRO A 198 -7.01 -0.50 -5.86
CA PRO A 198 -6.65 -1.33 -7.00
C PRO A 198 -6.16 -2.71 -6.63
N THR A 199 -5.32 -2.83 -5.60
CA THR A 199 -4.77 -4.12 -5.17
C THR A 199 -5.88 -5.00 -4.61
N GLN A 200 -6.73 -4.49 -3.71
CA GLN A 200 -7.87 -5.25 -3.20
C GLN A 200 -8.82 -5.71 -4.32
N THR A 201 -9.09 -4.83 -5.30
CA THR A 201 -9.93 -5.16 -6.47
C THR A 201 -9.26 -6.23 -7.33
N PHE A 202 -7.96 -6.08 -7.60
CA PHE A 202 -7.18 -7.03 -8.38
C PHE A 202 -7.21 -8.43 -7.74
N PHE A 203 -6.95 -8.52 -6.43
CA PHE A 203 -6.94 -9.80 -5.73
C PHE A 203 -8.31 -10.46 -5.70
N LYS A 204 -9.36 -9.69 -5.41
CA LYS A 204 -10.73 -10.21 -5.40
C LYS A 204 -11.16 -10.71 -6.78
N ASP A 205 -11.01 -9.88 -7.80
CA ASP A 205 -11.65 -10.13 -9.10
C ASP A 205 -10.80 -11.01 -10.02
N TYR A 206 -9.46 -10.94 -9.91
CA TYR A 206 -8.54 -11.63 -10.82
C TYR A 206 -7.75 -12.76 -10.15
N MET A 207 -7.39 -12.62 -8.88
CA MET A 207 -6.72 -13.71 -8.14
C MET A 207 -7.71 -14.61 -7.39
N GLY A 208 -8.94 -14.16 -7.17
CA GLY A 208 -9.98 -14.95 -6.48
C GLY A 208 -9.76 -15.11 -4.98
N ILE A 209 -9.06 -14.16 -4.33
CA ILE A 209 -8.79 -14.18 -2.90
C ILE A 209 -9.20 -12.84 -2.31
N PRO A 210 -9.98 -12.80 -1.21
CA PRO A 210 -10.23 -11.56 -0.50
C PRO A 210 -8.93 -11.05 0.12
N LEU A 211 -8.63 -9.78 -0.10
CA LEU A 211 -7.48 -9.11 0.49
C LEU A 211 -7.93 -7.75 1.00
N LEU A 212 -7.48 -7.39 2.20
CA LEU A 212 -7.70 -6.11 2.85
C LEU A 212 -6.37 -5.40 3.05
N MET A 213 -6.33 -4.09 2.80
CA MET A 213 -5.17 -3.25 3.07
C MET A 213 -5.52 -2.11 4.01
N GLU A 214 -4.76 -1.96 5.08
CA GLU A 214 -4.95 -0.98 6.14
C GLU A 214 -3.66 -0.16 6.31
N PRO A 215 -3.50 0.93 5.55
CA PRO A 215 -2.38 1.85 5.73
C PRO A 215 -2.59 2.73 6.97
N ASN A 216 -1.50 2.97 7.70
CA ASN A 216 -1.44 3.96 8.77
C ASN A 216 -0.72 5.21 8.26
N PHE A 217 -1.43 6.34 8.20
CA PHE A 217 -0.92 7.58 7.64
C PHE A 217 -0.05 8.40 8.62
N ASN A 218 0.06 7.96 9.88
CA ASN A 218 0.88 8.65 10.89
C ASN A 218 2.33 8.12 10.92
N ASP A 219 2.50 6.80 10.87
CA ASP A 219 3.81 6.13 10.94
C ASP A 219 4.26 5.52 9.61
N TYR A 220 3.40 5.57 8.59
CA TYR A 220 3.58 5.00 7.25
C TYR A 220 3.55 3.46 7.19
N SER A 221 3.20 2.76 8.26
CA SER A 221 3.03 1.29 8.21
C SER A 221 1.80 0.88 7.39
N CYS A 222 1.74 -0.38 6.96
CA CYS A 222 0.57 -0.92 6.27
C CYS A 222 0.39 -2.41 6.56
N GLN A 223 -0.80 -2.80 7.02
CA GLN A 223 -1.20 -4.20 7.14
C GLN A 223 -1.92 -4.66 5.86
N VAL A 224 -1.53 -5.83 5.37
CA VAL A 224 -2.22 -6.56 4.30
C VAL A 224 -2.71 -7.89 4.87
N SER A 225 -4.00 -8.19 4.78
CA SER A 225 -4.64 -9.37 5.38
C SER A 225 -5.65 -10.05 4.48
#